data_AF-A0A2G2PFK5-F1
#
_entry.id   AF-A0A2G2PFK5-F1
#
_cell.length_a   1.000
_cell.length_b   1.000
_cell.length_c   1.000
_cell.angle_alpha   90.00
_cell.angle_beta   90.00
_cell.angle_gamma   90.00
#
_symmetry.space_group_name_H-M   'P 1'
#
loop_
_entity.id
_entity.type
_entity.pdbx_description
1 polymer ?
#
loop_
_entity_poly.entity_id
_entity_poly.type
_entity_poly.pdbx_seq_one_letter_code
_entity_poly.pdbx_strand_id
1 'polypeptide(L)'
;MPLLSKKIINNEKVHNPRVVNLVCDATFYSKRKDKLGTLVFKDFESKEILIWKHIESEIVQDYRYLKEELISLGYSIKSVTLDGKRGLYKAL
;
A
#
# COMPACT_ATOMS: atom_id res chain seq x y z
N MET A 1 25.71 17.15 -31.52
CA MET A 1 25.18 15.95 -30.84
C MET A 1 24.04 16.39 -29.94
N PRO A 2 22.77 16.03 -30.22
CA PRO A 2 21.71 16.29 -29.27
C PRO A 2 21.81 15.28 -28.12
N LEU A 3 21.97 15.79 -26.90
CA LEU A 3 21.77 15.04 -25.66
C LEU A 3 20.32 14.56 -25.65
N LEU A 4 20.12 13.24 -25.66
CA LEU A 4 18.83 12.63 -25.34
C LEU A 4 18.34 13.25 -24.03
N SER A 5 17.21 13.93 -24.09
CA SER A 5 16.43 14.29 -22.93
C SER A 5 16.21 13.01 -22.11
N LYS A 6 16.75 12.98 -20.89
CA LYS A 6 16.41 11.96 -19.91
C LYS A 6 14.90 12.02 -19.72
N LYS A 7 14.19 11.12 -20.40
CA LYS A 7 12.79 10.83 -20.16
C LYS A 7 12.73 10.23 -18.76
N ILE A 8 12.53 11.08 -17.74
CA ILE A 8 12.12 10.61 -16.42
C ILE A 8 10.73 10.03 -16.67
N ILE A 9 10.67 8.71 -16.85
CA ILE A 9 9.41 8.01 -16.91
C ILE A 9 8.92 8.01 -15.46
N ASN A 10 8.03 8.95 -15.11
CA ASN A 10 7.21 8.80 -13.92
C ASN A 10 6.41 7.53 -14.12
N ASN A 11 6.90 6.42 -13.58
CA ASN A 11 6.34 5.09 -13.76
C ASN A 11 5.18 4.93 -12.77
N GLU A 12 4.19 5.83 -12.88
CA GLU A 12 2.98 5.79 -12.08
C GLU A 12 2.22 4.50 -12.40
N LYS A 13 1.77 3.81 -11.35
CA LYS A 13 1.02 2.58 -11.48
C LYS A 13 -0.30 2.88 -12.21
N VAL A 14 -0.58 2.15 -13.29
CA VAL A 14 -1.91 2.17 -13.90
C VAL A 14 -2.84 1.34 -13.02
N HIS A 15 -3.91 1.95 -12.51
CA HIS A 15 -4.91 1.26 -11.69
C HIS A 15 -6.04 0.70 -12.56
N ASN A 16 -6.47 -0.52 -12.27
CA ASN A 16 -7.64 -1.17 -12.87
C ASN A 16 -8.64 -1.53 -11.76
N PRO A 17 -9.54 -0.60 -11.40
CA PRO A 17 -10.41 -0.74 -10.24
C PRO A 17 -11.39 -1.90 -10.39
N ARG A 18 -11.53 -2.69 -9.32
CA ARG A 18 -12.37 -3.89 -9.27
C ARG A 18 -12.73 -4.23 -7.83
N VAL A 19 -13.57 -5.25 -7.66
CA VAL A 19 -13.82 -5.85 -6.34
C VAL A 19 -12.58 -6.63 -5.91
N VAL A 20 -12.08 -6.39 -4.70
CA VAL A 20 -10.84 -7.01 -4.20
C VAL A 20 -11.00 -7.56 -2.79
N ASN A 21 -10.27 -8.64 -2.50
CA ASN A 21 -10.06 -9.13 -1.14
C ASN A 21 -8.67 -8.68 -0.71
N LEU A 22 -8.57 -7.69 0.16
CA LEU A 22 -7.30 -7.10 0.54
C LEU A 22 -6.56 -7.96 1.57
N VAL A 23 -5.27 -8.11 1.36
CA VAL A 23 -4.30 -8.53 2.38
C VAL A 23 -3.36 -7.36 2.60
N CYS A 24 -3.28 -6.88 3.83
CA CYS A 24 -2.38 -5.80 4.19
C CYS A 24 -1.31 -6.29 5.16
N ASP A 25 -0.08 -5.87 4.93
CA ASP A 25 1.07 -6.27 5.73
C ASP A 25 2.11 -5.14 5.80
N ALA A 26 2.83 -5.08 6.93
CA ALA A 26 3.87 -4.10 7.22
C ALA A 26 5.20 -4.82 7.49
N THR A 27 6.19 -4.60 6.62
CA THR A 27 7.54 -5.17 6.78
C THR A 27 8.56 -4.06 7.07
N PHE A 28 9.32 -4.20 8.15
CA PHE A 28 10.42 -3.30 8.53
C PHE A 28 11.78 -3.92 8.16
N TYR A 29 12.67 -3.16 7.53
CA TYR A 29 13.92 -3.68 6.93
C TYR A 29 15.21 -3.00 7.42
N SER A 30 15.11 -2.13 8.43
CA SER A 30 16.23 -1.33 8.93
C SER A 30 16.66 -1.68 10.37
N LYS A 31 17.90 -1.33 10.74
CA LYS A 31 18.43 -1.50 12.11
C LYS A 31 17.69 -0.55 13.07
N ARG A 32 17.52 -0.92 14.35
CA ARG A 32 16.72 -0.22 15.40
C ARG A 32 16.74 1.33 15.44
N LYS A 33 17.76 1.99 14.88
CA LYS A 33 17.87 3.46 14.82
C LYS A 33 17.12 4.08 13.65
N ASP A 34 17.15 3.46 12.49
CA ASP A 34 16.39 3.89 11.32
C ASP A 34 15.11 3.08 11.37
N LYS A 35 13.94 3.68 11.62
CA LYS A 35 12.68 2.93 11.58
C LYS A 35 12.12 3.10 10.19
N LEU A 36 12.44 2.19 9.28
CA LEU A 36 11.99 2.24 7.91
C LEU A 36 11.32 0.91 7.57
N GLY A 37 10.04 1.00 7.25
CA GLY A 37 9.23 -0.10 6.79
C GLY A 37 8.40 0.30 5.59
N THR A 38 7.72 -0.70 5.03
CA THR A 38 6.77 -0.52 3.95
C THR A 38 5.47 -1.20 4.34
N LEU A 39 4.38 -0.44 4.26
CA LEU A 39 3.01 -0.95 4.34
C LEU A 39 2.52 -1.24 2.93
N VAL A 40 2.03 -2.46 2.70
CA VAL A 40 1.61 -2.95 1.39
C VAL A 40 0.17 -3.43 1.45
N PHE A 41 -0.65 -3.03 0.47
CA PHE A 41 -2.00 -3.56 0.26
C PHE A 41 -2.00 -4.36 -1.04
N LYS A 42 -2.32 -5.65 -0.91
CA LYS A 42 -2.28 -6.62 -2.00
C LYS A 42 -3.66 -7.24 -2.21
N ASP A 43 -4.06 -7.42 -3.45
CA ASP A 43 -5.24 -8.23 -3.76
C ASP A 43 -4.92 -9.72 -3.58
N PHE A 44 -5.72 -10.41 -2.79
CA PHE A 44 -5.54 -11.83 -2.49
C PHE A 44 -5.64 -12.71 -3.74
N GLU A 45 -6.55 -12.41 -4.66
CA GLU A 45 -6.77 -13.25 -5.84
C GLU A 45 -5.66 -13.05 -6.88
N SER A 46 -5.50 -11.83 -7.39
CA SER A 46 -4.51 -11.53 -8.44
C SER A 46 -3.06 -11.49 -7.94
N LYS A 47 -2.84 -11.42 -6.62
CA LYS A 47 -1.54 -11.14 -5.98
C LYS A 47 -0.94 -9.79 -6.36
N GLU A 48 -1.70 -8.92 -7.01
CA GLU A 48 -1.27 -7.58 -7.40
C GLU A 48 -1.10 -6.67 -6.16
N ILE A 49 0.05 -6.00 -6.04
CA ILE A 49 0.20 -4.89 -5.10
C ILE A 49 -0.57 -3.70 -5.64
N LEU A 50 -1.63 -3.32 -4.95
CA LEU A 50 -2.53 -2.25 -5.39
C LEU A 50 -2.03 -0.88 -4.97
N ILE A 51 -1.55 -0.75 -3.73
CA ILE A 51 -0.98 0.48 -3.20
C ILE A 51 0.01 0.13 -2.09
N TRP A 52 1.00 0.99 -1.87
CA TRP A 52 1.96 0.85 -0.78
C TRP A 52 2.50 2.22 -0.38
N LYS A 53 3.06 2.32 0.83
CA LYS A 53 3.83 3.49 1.26
C LYS A 53 4.96 3.10 2.21
N HIS A 54 5.98 3.94 2.27
CA HIS A 54 6.95 3.88 3.36
C HIS A 54 6.31 4.38 4.67
N ILE A 55 6.68 3.70 5.75
CA ILE A 55 6.24 4.02 7.11
C ILE A 55 7.44 3.98 8.05
N GLU A 56 7.42 4.84 9.08
CA GLU A 56 8.40 4.77 10.17
C GLU A 56 7.87 4.02 11.38
N SER A 57 6.56 3.84 11.46
CA SER A 57 5.90 3.08 12.51
C SER A 57 4.60 2.50 11.98
N GLU A 58 4.19 1.37 12.53
CA GLU A 58 2.92 0.76 12.17
C GLU A 58 1.79 1.40 12.99
N ILE A 59 1.07 2.34 12.37
CA ILE A 59 -0.05 3.06 12.99
C ILE A 59 -1.33 2.90 12.16
N VAL A 60 -2.47 2.95 12.85
CA VAL A 60 -3.81 2.76 12.27
C VAL A 60 -4.11 3.79 11.17
N GLN A 61 -3.61 5.01 11.32
CA GLN A 61 -3.83 6.11 10.39
C GLN A 61 -3.28 5.82 8.99
N ASP A 62 -2.14 5.13 8.89
CA ASP A 62 -1.55 4.79 7.59
C ASP A 62 -2.41 3.77 6.83
N TYR A 63 -2.97 2.80 7.55
CA TYR A 63 -3.91 1.83 6.97
C TYR A 63 -5.20 2.49 6.47
N ARG A 64 -5.77 3.41 7.26
CA ARG A 64 -6.97 4.17 6.85
C ARG A 64 -6.70 5.00 5.62
N TYR A 65 -5.58 5.72 5.59
CA TYR A 65 -5.17 6.52 4.46
C TYR A 65 -5.08 5.68 3.17
N LEU A 66 -4.35 4.56 3.18
CA LEU A 66 -4.24 3.70 1.99
C LEU A 66 -5.58 3.07 1.57
N LYS A 67 -6.45 2.75 2.53
CA LYS A 67 -7.81 2.27 2.24
C LYS A 67 -8.64 3.33 1.53
N GLU A 68 -8.62 4.57 2.02
CA GLU A 68 -9.34 5.70 1.44
C GLU A 68 -8.82 6.03 0.03
N GLU A 69 -7.50 5.97 -0.17
CA GLU A 69 -6.90 6.12 -1.50
C GLU A 69 -7.35 5.02 -2.48
N LEU A 70 -7.43 3.76 -2.06
CA LEU A 70 -7.97 2.71 -2.95
C LEU A 70 -9.45 2.94 -3.30
N ILE A 71 -10.24 3.40 -2.34
CA ILE A 71 -11.66 3.71 -2.58
C ILE A 71 -11.78 4.91 -3.53
N SER A 72 -10.96 5.95 -3.36
CA SER A 72 -10.96 7.13 -4.24
C SER A 72 -10.52 6.78 -5.67
N LEU A 73 -9.64 5.80 -5.81
CA LEU A 73 -9.24 5.20 -7.10
C LEU A 73 -10.34 4.29 -7.70
N GLY A 74 -11.44 4.04 -7.00
CA GLY A 74 -12.61 3.30 -7.50
C GLY A 74 -12.64 1.81 -7.17
N TYR A 75 -11.73 1.31 -6.33
CA TYR A 75 -11.76 -0.10 -5.91
C TYR A 75 -12.92 -0.36 -4.94
N SER A 76 -13.54 -1.53 -5.05
CA SER A 76 -14.53 -2.01 -4.09
C SER A 76 -13.91 -3.06 -3.18
N ILE A 77 -13.79 -2.77 -1.89
CA ILE A 77 -13.12 -3.66 -0.94
C ILE A 77 -14.16 -4.62 -0.36
N LYS A 78 -14.06 -5.91 -0.70
CA LYS A 78 -14.97 -6.95 -0.23
C LYS A 78 -14.61 -7.46 1.16
N SER A 79 -13.32 -7.62 1.42
CA SER A 79 -12.78 -8.06 2.70
C SER A 79 -11.38 -7.52 2.91
N VAL A 80 -10.94 -7.46 4.17
CA VAL A 80 -9.58 -7.07 4.54
C VAL A 80 -9.03 -8.09 5.52
N THR A 81 -7.85 -8.63 5.22
CA THR A 81 -7.08 -9.51 6.10
C THR A 81 -5.83 -8.76 6.53
N LEU A 82 -5.57 -8.74 7.83
CA LEU A 82 -4.46 -8.01 8.45
C LEU A 82 -3.68 -8.97 9.33
N ASP A 83 -2.35 -8.91 9.26
CA ASP A 83 -1.48 -9.53 10.28
C ASP A 83 -1.28 -8.52 11.42
N GLY A 84 -2.36 -8.25 12.16
CA GLY A 84 -2.50 -7.03 12.94
C GLY A 84 -2.19 -7.13 14.44
N LYS A 85 -1.35 -6.21 14.91
CA LYS A 85 -1.19 -5.74 16.31
C LYS A 85 -2.55 -5.35 16.95
N ARG A 86 -2.71 -5.56 18.26
CA ARG A 86 -3.95 -5.25 19.03
C ARG A 86 -4.50 -3.84 18.68
N GLY A 87 -5.70 -3.77 18.09
CA GLY A 87 -6.44 -2.53 17.83
C GLY A 87 -6.70 -2.19 16.36
N LEU A 88 -5.98 -2.81 15.43
CA LEU A 88 -6.13 -2.57 13.98
C LEU A 88 -7.51 -2.92 13.41
N TYR A 89 -8.14 -3.99 13.92
CA TYR A 89 -9.45 -4.45 13.48
C TYR A 89 -10.61 -3.45 13.68
N LYS A 90 -10.45 -2.42 14.52
CA LYS A 90 -11.50 -1.40 14.73
C LYS A 90 -11.51 -0.31 13.65
N ALA A 91 -10.52 -0.29 12.77
CA ALA A 91 -10.23 0.86 11.93
C ALA A 91 -10.38 0.65 10.44
N LEU A 92 -10.45 -0.61 10.00
CA LEU A 92 -10.57 -1.04 8.60
C LEU A 92 -11.83 -1.86 8.42
#